data_AF-A0A954IR85-F1
#
_entry.id   AF-A0A954IR85-F1
#
_cell.length_a   1.000
_cell.length_b   1.000
_cell.length_c   1.000
_cell.angle_alpha   90.00
_cell.angle_beta   90.00
_cell.angle_gamma   90.00
#
_symmetry.space_group_name_H-M   'P 1'
#
loop_
_entity.id
_entity.type
_entity.pdbx_description
1 polymer ?
#
loop_
_entity_poly.entity_id
_entity_poly.type
_entity_poly.pdbx_seq_one_letter_code
_entity_poly.pdbx_strand_id
1 'polypeptide(L)'
;MNRFERVVEILDQSVGGSTVPVGFHGAFWRGVSRDEFVAIKIFGLELLAVGNGADSNLVKARKGETPFGADAGNPNASFNRMPSGLEPIPDPEIAFIEQWIDDGCPEDDFVDLARLG
;
A
#
# COMPACT_ATOMS: atom_id res chain seq x y z
N MET A 1 -17.40 -5.99 0.40
CA MET A 1 -16.21 -5.51 1.12
C MET A 1 -16.18 -4.01 1.01
N ASN A 2 -15.57 -3.29 1.94
CA ASN A 2 -15.37 -1.85 1.84
C ASN A 2 -14.04 -1.53 1.12
N ARG A 3 -13.81 -0.27 0.77
CA ARG A 3 -12.55 0.11 0.08
C ARG A 3 -11.30 -0.11 0.92
N PHE A 4 -11.37 0.04 2.23
CA PHE A 4 -10.22 -0.26 3.10
C PHE A 4 -9.88 -1.76 3.09
N GLU A 5 -10.88 -2.64 3.16
CA GLU A 5 -10.70 -4.08 3.00
C GLU A 5 -10.07 -4.42 1.64
N ARG A 6 -10.40 -3.67 0.59
CA ARG A 6 -9.77 -3.83 -0.74
C ARG A 6 -8.30 -3.43 -0.72
N VAL A 7 -7.93 -2.34 -0.04
CA VAL A 7 -6.53 -1.97 0.18
C VAL A 7 -5.77 -3.09 0.91
N VAL A 8 -6.36 -3.64 1.97
CA VAL A 8 -5.78 -4.78 2.71
C VAL A 8 -5.60 -6.00 1.79
N GLU A 9 -6.59 -6.31 0.95
CA GLU A 9 -6.52 -7.41 -0.01
C GLU A 9 -5.36 -7.23 -1.00
N ILE A 10 -5.18 -6.03 -1.57
CA ILE A 10 -4.07 -5.71 -2.48
C ILE A 10 -2.72 -5.93 -1.79
N LEU A 11 -2.59 -5.45 -0.55
CA LEU A 11 -1.36 -5.59 0.23
C LEU A 11 -1.06 -7.06 0.53
N ASP A 12 -2.07 -7.85 0.89
CA ASP A 12 -1.92 -9.29 1.10
C ASP A 12 -1.53 -10.03 -0.17
N GLN A 13 -2.18 -9.77 -1.30
CA GLN A 13 -1.85 -10.37 -2.57
C GLN A 13 -0.41 -10.07 -3.00
N SER A 14 0.07 -8.84 -2.72
CA SER A 14 1.45 -8.44 -3.05
C SER A 14 2.53 -9.25 -2.31
N VAL A 15 2.20 -9.85 -1.17
CA VAL A 15 3.14 -10.65 -0.36
C VAL A 15 2.84 -12.16 -0.43
N GLY A 16 2.00 -12.59 -1.37
CA GLY A 16 1.65 -14.00 -1.56
C GLY A 16 0.44 -14.49 -0.75
N GLY A 17 -0.32 -13.59 -0.13
CA GLY A 17 -1.59 -13.88 0.53
C GLY A 17 -1.62 -13.54 2.02
N SER A 18 -2.83 -13.56 2.60
CA SER A 18 -3.13 -13.11 3.98
C SER A 18 -2.49 -13.94 5.08
N THR A 19 -2.02 -15.15 4.78
CA THR A 19 -1.38 -16.06 5.73
C THR A 19 0.15 -16.06 5.63
N VAL A 20 0.72 -15.40 4.61
CA VAL A 20 2.17 -15.40 4.39
C VAL A 20 2.85 -14.44 5.37
N PRO A 21 3.89 -14.87 6.11
CA PRO A 21 4.67 -13.99 6.96
C PRO A 21 5.35 -12.88 6.16
N VAL A 22 5.29 -11.65 6.66
CA VAL A 22 5.98 -10.48 6.09
C VAL A 22 7.19 -10.16 6.95
N GLY A 23 8.31 -9.86 6.30
CA GLY A 23 9.62 -9.71 6.96
C GLY A 23 9.78 -8.44 7.80
N PHE A 24 10.72 -7.59 7.41
CA PHE A 24 11.39 -6.59 8.25
C PHE A 24 10.50 -5.74 9.18
N HIS A 25 9.35 -5.25 8.71
CA HIS A 25 8.40 -4.45 9.51
C HIS A 25 7.05 -5.15 9.74
N GLY A 26 6.94 -6.44 9.39
CA GLY A 26 5.70 -7.20 9.47
C GLY A 26 4.57 -6.70 8.56
N ALA A 27 3.42 -7.35 8.65
CA ALA A 27 2.21 -7.02 7.90
C ALA A 27 1.36 -6.02 8.69
N PHE A 28 1.84 -4.77 8.80
CA PHE A 28 1.26 -3.72 9.63
C PHE A 28 -0.21 -3.35 9.29
N TRP A 29 -0.72 -3.82 8.15
CA TRP A 29 -2.11 -3.63 7.71
C TRP A 29 -3.08 -4.70 8.22
N ARG A 30 -2.57 -5.81 8.80
CA ARG A 30 -3.42 -6.91 9.27
C ARG A 30 -3.90 -6.67 10.68
N GLY A 31 -5.19 -6.91 10.93
CA GLY A 31 -5.78 -6.86 12.27
C GLY A 31 -5.90 -5.46 12.88
N VAL A 32 -5.78 -4.42 12.06
CA VAL A 32 -5.95 -3.02 12.46
C VAL A 32 -7.21 -2.44 11.82
N SER A 33 -7.82 -1.47 12.48
CA SER A 33 -8.89 -0.64 11.92
C SER A 33 -8.35 0.30 10.83
N ARG A 34 -9.25 0.87 10.02
CA ARG A 34 -8.88 1.89 9.02
C ARG A 34 -8.18 3.07 9.66
N ASP A 35 -8.71 3.59 10.77
CA ASP A 35 -8.15 4.76 11.44
C ASP A 35 -6.74 4.48 12.01
N GLU A 36 -6.52 3.29 12.57
CA GLU A 36 -5.19 2.85 13.01
C GLU A 36 -4.21 2.73 11.83
N PHE A 37 -4.66 2.19 10.70
CA PHE A 37 -3.86 2.11 9.48
C PHE A 37 -3.51 3.50 8.93
N VAL A 38 -4.45 4.44 8.94
CA VAL A 38 -4.23 5.82 8.48
C VAL A 38 -3.23 6.55 9.36
N ALA A 39 -3.27 6.32 10.67
CA ALA A 39 -2.39 6.99 11.65
C ALA A 39 -1.02 6.30 11.83
N ILE A 40 -0.78 5.15 11.18
CA ILE A 40 0.42 4.36 11.45
C ILE A 40 1.67 5.03 10.89
N LYS A 41 2.77 4.85 11.62
CA LYS A 41 4.12 5.22 11.16
C LYS A 41 5.00 4.00 11.06
N ILE A 42 5.75 3.90 9.97
CA ILE A 42 6.74 2.84 9.75
C ILE A 42 8.12 3.51 9.78
N PHE A 43 8.96 3.12 10.75
CA PHE A 43 10.26 3.76 11.00
C PHE A 43 10.19 5.28 11.18
N GLY A 44 9.11 5.77 11.79
CA GLY A 44 8.89 7.19 12.06
C GLY A 44 8.34 7.99 10.86
N LEU A 45 8.19 7.37 9.69
CA LEU A 45 7.56 7.97 8.52
C LEU A 45 6.04 7.75 8.57
N GLU A 46 5.25 8.80 8.36
CA GLU A 46 3.81 8.67 8.14
C GLU A 46 3.56 7.72 6.96
N LEU A 47 2.66 6.76 7.13
CA LEU A 47 2.33 5.86 6.02
C LEU A 47 1.60 6.61 4.89
N LEU A 48 0.63 7.45 5.27
CA LEU A 48 -0.28 8.14 4.37
C LEU A 48 -0.21 9.66 4.55
N ALA A 49 -0.28 10.38 3.44
CA ALA A 49 -0.65 11.79 3.38
C ALA A 49 -2.11 11.84 2.91
N VAL A 50 -3.06 11.90 3.85
CA VAL A 50 -4.50 11.86 3.54
C VAL A 50 -4.88 13.00 2.59
N GLY A 51 -5.59 12.68 1.50
CA GLY A 51 -5.91 13.62 0.43
C GLY A 51 -4.76 13.88 -0.56
N ASN A 52 -3.64 13.17 -0.43
CA ASN A 52 -2.49 13.23 -1.32
C ASN A 52 -1.84 11.85 -1.46
N GLY A 53 -2.48 10.99 -2.25
CA GLY A 53 -2.03 9.64 -2.54
C GLY A 53 -0.64 9.61 -3.15
N ALA A 54 -0.37 10.48 -4.13
CA ALA A 54 0.92 10.56 -4.81
C ALA A 54 2.09 10.83 -3.84
N ASP A 55 1.89 11.64 -2.79
CA ASP A 55 2.94 11.97 -1.81
C ASP A 55 3.06 10.93 -0.67
N SER A 56 2.11 10.00 -0.57
CA SER A 56 2.06 9.00 0.51
C SER A 56 3.18 7.97 0.40
N ASN A 57 3.84 7.67 1.53
CA ASN A 57 4.92 6.67 1.56
C ASN A 57 4.45 5.28 1.16
N LEU A 58 3.18 4.94 1.42
CA LEU A 58 2.57 3.72 0.90
C LEU A 58 2.72 3.65 -0.64
N VAL A 59 2.26 4.66 -1.37
CA VAL A 59 2.28 4.70 -2.84
C VAL A 59 3.71 4.77 -3.38
N LYS A 60 4.54 5.69 -2.86
CA LYS A 60 5.95 5.85 -3.26
C LYS A 60 6.74 4.55 -3.12
N ALA A 61 6.55 3.83 -2.02
CA ALA A 61 7.21 2.55 -1.80
C ALA A 61 6.85 1.51 -2.87
N ARG A 62 5.62 1.53 -3.39
CA ARG A 62 5.17 0.58 -4.42
C ARG A 62 5.68 0.97 -5.81
N LYS A 63 5.71 2.28 -6.11
CA LYS A 63 6.25 2.82 -7.36
C LYS A 63 7.78 2.81 -7.42
N GLY A 64 8.46 2.68 -6.28
CA GLY A 64 9.92 2.80 -6.22
C GLY A 64 10.40 4.25 -6.33
N GLU A 65 9.58 5.20 -5.86
CA GLU A 65 9.89 6.62 -5.82
C GLU A 65 10.61 6.99 -4.53
N THR A 66 11.49 8.00 -4.60
CA THR A 66 12.30 8.45 -3.46
C THR A 66 11.43 8.71 -2.22
N PRO A 67 11.78 8.14 -1.04
CA PRO A 67 13.06 7.51 -0.69
C PRO A 67 13.19 6.00 -0.98
N PHE A 68 12.26 5.41 -1.72
CA PHE A 68 12.20 3.99 -2.07
C PHE A 68 12.69 3.70 -3.49
N GLY A 69 12.96 2.42 -3.81
CA GLY A 69 13.41 1.97 -5.12
C GLY A 69 14.92 1.72 -5.24
N ALA A 70 15.64 1.52 -4.13
CA ALA A 70 17.08 1.22 -4.15
C ALA A 70 17.41 -0.08 -4.91
N ASP A 71 16.53 -1.08 -4.83
CA ASP A 71 16.58 -2.33 -5.59
C ASP A 71 16.00 -2.20 -7.02
N ALA A 72 15.36 -1.08 -7.34
CA ALA A 72 14.77 -0.76 -8.64
C ALA A 72 15.59 0.27 -9.43
N GLY A 73 16.81 0.58 -8.99
CA GLY A 73 17.73 1.49 -9.69
C GLY A 73 17.46 2.98 -9.46
N ASN A 74 16.65 3.37 -8.47
CA ASN A 74 16.51 4.77 -8.07
C ASN A 74 17.78 5.22 -7.31
N PRO A 75 18.63 6.09 -7.87
CA PRO A 75 19.92 6.46 -7.26
C PRO A 75 19.78 7.33 -6.01
N ASN A 76 18.59 7.90 -5.78
CA ASN A 76 18.31 8.76 -4.62
C ASN A 76 17.56 8.00 -3.51
N ALA A 77 17.30 6.71 -3.71
CA ALA A 77 16.60 5.87 -2.75
C ALA A 77 17.55 5.27 -1.71
N SER A 78 17.08 5.20 -0.47
CA SER A 78 17.76 4.49 0.62
C SER A 78 17.01 3.21 1.03
N PHE A 79 15.77 3.04 0.58
CA PHE A 79 14.94 1.88 0.84
C PHE A 79 14.61 1.14 -0.45
N ASN A 80 14.40 -0.17 -0.36
CA ASN A 80 13.89 -0.95 -1.49
C ASN A 80 12.45 -0.55 -1.84
N ARG A 81 12.07 -0.75 -3.09
CA ARG A 81 10.67 -0.83 -3.51
C ARG A 81 9.99 -1.96 -2.73
N MET A 82 8.72 -1.76 -2.40
CA MET A 82 7.90 -2.75 -1.72
C MET A 82 6.88 -3.36 -2.70
N PRO A 83 6.60 -4.67 -2.61
CA PRO A 83 7.26 -5.65 -1.74
C PRO A 83 8.71 -5.95 -2.17
N SER A 84 9.63 -5.97 -1.21
CA SER A 84 11.07 -6.18 -1.47
C SER A 84 11.35 -7.62 -1.88
N GLY A 85 12.07 -7.82 -2.98
CA GLY A 85 12.42 -9.15 -3.50
C GLY A 85 11.25 -9.95 -4.09
N LEU A 86 10.09 -9.32 -4.25
CA LEU A 86 8.90 -9.88 -4.89
C LEU A 86 8.49 -9.01 -6.09
N GLU A 87 7.55 -9.50 -6.90
CA GLU A 87 7.09 -8.75 -8.06
C GLU A 87 6.42 -7.41 -7.68
N PRO A 88 6.52 -6.40 -8.56
CA PRO A 88 5.74 -5.18 -8.42
C PRO A 88 4.24 -5.42 -8.33
N ILE A 89 3.60 -4.60 -7.50
CA ILE A 89 2.14 -4.50 -7.52
C ILE A 89 1.74 -3.91 -8.89
N PRO A 90 0.71 -4.47 -9.57
CA PRO A 90 0.24 -3.92 -10.84
C PRO A 90 -0.24 -2.47 -10.72
N ASP A 91 0.01 -1.66 -11.75
CA ASP A 91 -0.36 -0.23 -11.78
C ASP A 91 -1.83 0.05 -11.42
N PRO A 92 -2.84 -0.72 -11.88
CA PRO A 92 -4.23 -0.48 -11.50
C PRO A 92 -4.50 -0.60 -10.00
N GLU A 93 -3.76 -1.45 -9.30
CA GLU A 93 -3.90 -1.65 -7.85
C GLU A 93 -3.23 -0.52 -7.06
N ILE A 94 -2.09 -0.04 -7.56
CA ILE A 94 -1.45 1.16 -7.01
C ILE A 94 -2.38 2.37 -7.21
N ALA A 95 -2.98 2.51 -8.39
CA ALA A 95 -3.93 3.57 -8.70
C ALA A 95 -5.19 3.50 -7.81
N PHE A 96 -5.67 2.31 -7.48
CA PHE A 96 -6.77 2.15 -6.53
C PHE A 96 -6.39 2.66 -5.13
N ILE A 97 -5.21 2.28 -4.62
CA ILE A 97 -4.72 2.74 -3.32
C ILE A 97 -4.54 4.27 -3.32
N GLU A 98 -3.94 4.81 -4.38
CA GLU A 98 -3.73 6.25 -4.55
C GLU A 98 -5.06 7.01 -4.51
N GLN A 99 -6.04 6.59 -5.31
CA GLN A 99 -7.37 7.20 -5.31
C GLN A 99 -8.09 7.06 -3.96
N TRP A 100 -7.95 5.92 -3.28
CA TRP A 100 -8.54 5.73 -1.95
C TRP A 100 -7.96 6.73 -0.93
N ILE A 101 -6.67 7.05 -1.02
CA ILE A 101 -6.03 8.07 -0.18
C ILE A 101 -6.51 9.48 -0.56
N ASP A 102 -6.59 9.77 -1.87
CA ASP A 102 -7.08 11.06 -2.39
C ASP A 102 -8.52 11.35 -1.93
N ASP A 103 -9.35 10.32 -1.84
CA ASP A 103 -10.74 10.41 -1.37
C ASP A 103 -10.87 10.53 0.16
N GLY A 104 -9.77 10.59 0.90
CA GLY A 104 -9.77 10.75 2.36
C GLY A 104 -9.83 9.44 3.13
N CYS A 105 -9.39 8.33 2.53
CA CYS A 105 -9.33 6.99 3.11
C CYS A 105 -10.69 6.45 3.63
N PRO A 106 -11.77 6.46 2.84
CA PRO A 106 -13.11 6.06 3.32
C PRO A 106 -13.27 4.54 3.49
N GLU A 107 -14.26 4.15 4.31
CA GLU A 107 -14.73 2.77 4.50
C GLU A 107 -16.12 2.53 3.86
N ASP A 108 -16.39 3.20 2.74
CA ASP A 108 -17.60 2.97 1.95
C ASP A 108 -17.51 1.67 1.14
N ASP A 109 -18.68 1.21 0.67
CA ASP A 109 -18.80 -0.05 -0.05
C ASP A 109 -17.97 -0.04 -1.33
N PHE A 110 -17.22 -1.13 -1.54
CA PHE A 110 -16.52 -1.40 -2.78
C PHE A 110 -17.19 -2.55 -3.52
N VAL A 111 -17.65 -2.26 -4.74
CA VAL A 111 -18.17 -3.26 -5.66
C VAL A 111 -17.16 -3.43 -6.79
N ASP A 112 -16.51 -4.59 -6.80
CA ASP A 112 -15.59 -4.96 -7.86
C ASP A 112 -16.37 -5.40 -9.11
N LEU A 113 -16.66 -4.45 -9.98
CA LEU A 113 -17.38 -4.70 -11.23
C LEU A 113 -16.60 -5.63 -12.18
N ALA A 114 -15.27 -5.75 -12.04
CA ALA A 114 -14.45 -6.63 -12.87
C ALA A 114 -14.56 -8.11 -12.46
N ARG A 115 -15.01 -8.40 -11.23
CA ARG A 115 -15.26 -9.77 -10.74
C ARG A 115 -16.71 -10.25 -10.90
N LEU A 116 -17.58 -9.42 -11.47
CA LEU A 116 -18.98 -9.77 -11.76
C LEU A 116 -19.19 -10.36 -13.16
N GLY A 117 -18.11 -10.56 -13.95
CA GLY A 117 -18.14 -11.10 -15.31
C GLY A 117 -17.30 -12.35 -15.46
#